data_AF-A0A815NPZ2-F1
#
_entry.id   AF-A0A815NPZ2-F1
#
_cell.length_a   1.000
_cell.length_b   1.000
_cell.length_c   1.000
_cell.angle_alpha   90.00
_cell.angle_beta   90.00
_cell.angle_gamma   90.00
#
_symmetry.space_group_name_H-M   'P 1'
#
loop_
_entity.id
_entity.type
_entity.pdbx_description
1 polymer ?
#
loop_
_entity_poly.entity_id
_entity_poly.type
_entity_poly.pdbx_seq_one_letter_code
_entity_poly.pdbx_strand_id
1 'polypeptide(L)'
;MRMELRSSDTFDRIWTLKLDIAPNKSIATRCCLLNCGEWLAADFNTSCLAQITNDGKIKKKIPYHTAPYRIALFGPDLLVVSTKDGINSHKIFVLEDDILYDIKWQPELTPPLDFLNTYTFTSKRKEGYSCVLPVSQTTDTILPETILFSELEPFFEVIHSQSKTTCTYRLDPYWTYELCHGLQIRQYHETKVGGKRAVVQEYTLGTHHSEDQNRLVNQENQQLVKIHYKTIENRQIPMLPVRYTHGTACEINSNQPRETLVLYMCHDKGNNAIINFHEVSSCYYEMTIASPQLCQIPAFKLAEHNRYTINCYPQANAPQVPKNLKRLEDEHEQSTKRGDGAQFTLTNADGSTFIISFTYANEETIKALTNNINAETINTVTPSTVPELEQQQQQQPPPSTISDNDFLKRFLTGQECLSSGSGWWKYEICYGKHALQFHDEGQTRTSVLLGTWDRDKHIEWINANQEKRSNKNKKGQQYISMYYTGGDMCELTNQPRVVEVKLKCVTRKDNSQLVTMYLIEPQTCSYILGVENPLFCNLIDNTDEYGIPDQEKLFAHVEGQ
;
A
#
# COMPACT_ATOMS: atom_id res chain seq x y z
N MET A 1 15.44 29.94 -36.07
CA MET A 1 15.71 28.51 -36.38
C MET A 1 14.41 27.88 -36.89
N ARG A 2 14.45 26.91 -37.82
CA ARG A 2 13.22 26.30 -38.37
C ARG A 2 13.30 24.79 -38.27
N MET A 3 12.30 24.16 -37.65
CA MET A 3 12.17 22.72 -37.56
C MET A 3 10.99 22.27 -38.44
N GLU A 4 11.17 21.18 -39.17
CA GLU A 4 10.12 20.60 -40.02
C GLU A 4 9.95 19.12 -39.69
N LEU A 5 8.70 18.67 -39.58
CA LEU A 5 8.35 17.26 -39.57
C LEU A 5 7.86 16.88 -40.98
N ARG A 6 8.50 15.88 -41.58
CA ARG A 6 8.17 15.38 -42.92
C ARG A 6 7.82 13.90 -42.85
N SER A 7 6.91 13.46 -43.71
CA SER A 7 6.64 12.05 -43.93
C SER A 7 7.91 11.38 -44.46
N SER A 8 8.31 10.23 -43.90
CA SER A 8 9.47 9.49 -44.37
C SER A 8 9.28 8.96 -45.79
N ASP A 9 8.03 8.60 -46.13
CA ASP A 9 7.73 7.83 -47.33
C ASP A 9 7.47 8.74 -48.54
N THR A 10 6.90 9.93 -48.29
CA THR A 10 6.56 10.91 -49.35
C THR A 10 7.42 12.17 -49.30
N PHE A 11 8.17 12.40 -48.22
CA PHE A 11 8.89 13.64 -47.92
C PHE A 11 8.02 14.90 -47.80
N ASP A 12 6.70 14.74 -47.82
CA ASP A 12 5.74 15.82 -47.67
C ASP A 12 5.82 16.43 -46.27
N ARG A 13 5.73 17.76 -46.22
CA ARG A 13 5.84 18.51 -44.96
C ARG A 13 4.53 18.42 -44.18
N ILE A 14 4.54 17.63 -43.12
CA ILE A 14 3.41 17.42 -42.21
C ILE A 14 3.21 18.65 -41.33
N TRP A 15 4.29 19.21 -40.79
CA TRP A 15 4.25 20.41 -39.95
C TRP A 15 5.58 21.17 -39.99
N THR A 16 5.53 22.49 -39.77
CA THR A 16 6.72 23.34 -39.61
C THR A 16 6.56 24.25 -38.40
N LEU A 17 7.61 24.35 -37.60
CA LEU A 17 7.73 25.32 -36.52
C LEU A 17 8.85 26.30 -36.85
N LYS A 18 8.48 27.58 -36.91
CA LYS A 18 9.42 28.67 -37.08
C LYS A 18 9.71 29.28 -35.71
N LEU A 19 10.92 29.05 -35.21
CA LEU A 19 11.41 29.67 -33.98
C LEU A 19 12.05 31.01 -34.35
N ASP A 20 11.33 32.10 -34.13
CA ASP A 20 11.89 33.45 -34.23
C ASP A 20 12.76 33.73 -33.00
N ILE A 21 14.05 33.96 -33.24
CA ILE A 21 14.92 34.54 -32.23
C ILE A 21 14.69 36.05 -32.34
N ALA A 22 14.14 36.67 -31.30
CA ALA A 22 13.97 38.12 -31.26
C ALA A 22 15.34 38.80 -31.50
N PRO A 23 15.55 39.47 -32.65
CA PRO A 23 16.79 40.18 -32.88
C PRO A 23 16.77 41.42 -31.98
N ASN A 24 17.84 41.62 -31.20
CA ASN A 24 18.15 42.77 -30.34
C ASN A 24 17.79 42.75 -28.86
N LYS A 25 17.69 41.59 -28.20
CA LYS A 25 17.80 41.57 -26.73
C LYS A 25 18.67 40.40 -26.28
N SER A 26 19.97 40.61 -26.16
CA SER A 26 20.88 39.75 -25.37
C SER A 26 20.57 39.93 -23.88
N ILE A 27 19.34 39.66 -23.46
CA ILE A 27 19.04 39.57 -22.03
C ILE A 27 19.58 38.22 -21.61
N ALA A 28 20.58 38.22 -20.75
CA ALA A 28 21.12 37.00 -20.15
C ALA A 28 20.08 36.39 -19.21
N THR A 29 19.13 35.63 -19.76
CA THR A 29 18.15 34.89 -18.97
C THR A 29 18.87 33.68 -18.36
N ARG A 30 19.12 33.71 -17.05
CA ARG A 30 19.45 32.48 -16.31
C ARG A 30 18.14 31.88 -15.81
N CYS A 31 17.96 30.59 -16.06
CA CYS A 31 16.93 29.77 -15.43
C CYS A 31 17.60 28.89 -14.38
N CYS A 32 16.90 28.54 -13.31
CA CYS A 32 17.39 27.57 -12.32
C CYS A 32 16.41 26.40 -12.22
N LEU A 33 16.96 25.19 -12.14
CA LEU A 33 16.20 23.97 -11.84
C LEU A 33 15.89 23.96 -10.34
N LEU A 34 14.63 23.70 -10.00
CA LEU A 34 14.16 23.49 -8.64
C LEU A 34 14.26 22.00 -8.28
N ASN A 35 14.32 21.67 -6.99
CA ASN A 35 14.45 20.27 -6.53
C ASN A 35 13.27 19.38 -6.97
N CYS A 36 12.11 19.96 -7.27
CA CYS A 36 10.94 19.25 -7.79
C CYS A 36 11.00 18.96 -9.31
N GLY A 37 12.12 19.23 -9.98
CA GLY A 37 12.29 19.00 -11.42
C GLY A 37 11.67 20.06 -12.34
N GLU A 38 11.08 21.11 -11.76
CA GLU A 38 10.56 22.28 -12.49
C GLU A 38 11.62 23.38 -12.61
N TRP A 39 11.44 24.31 -13.55
CA TRP A 39 12.34 25.42 -13.80
C TRP A 39 11.75 26.74 -13.33
N LEU A 40 12.58 27.62 -12.80
CA LEU A 40 12.26 29.02 -12.61
C LEU A 40 13.02 29.84 -13.65
N ALA A 41 12.35 30.79 -14.28
CA ALA A 41 12.92 31.70 -15.27
C ALA A 41 12.63 33.16 -14.89
N ALA A 42 13.64 34.02 -15.00
CA ALA A 42 13.47 35.45 -14.77
C ALA A 42 12.96 36.15 -16.06
N ASP A 43 11.75 36.70 -16.01
CA ASP A 43 11.24 37.57 -17.07
C ASP A 43 11.51 39.04 -16.70
N PHE A 44 12.62 39.55 -17.25
CA PHE A 44 13.03 40.93 -17.06
C PHE A 44 12.01 41.94 -17.63
N ASN A 45 11.35 41.63 -18.75
CA ASN A 45 10.49 42.61 -19.42
C ASN A 45 9.17 42.80 -18.68
N THR A 46 8.64 41.74 -18.09
CA THR A 46 7.35 41.79 -17.36
C THR A 46 7.52 41.85 -15.85
N SER A 47 8.75 42.02 -15.35
CA SER A 47 9.08 42.04 -13.92
C SER A 47 8.44 40.88 -13.16
N CYS A 48 8.64 39.65 -13.64
CA CYS A 48 8.09 38.47 -12.98
C CYS A 48 9.03 37.26 -13.05
N LEU A 49 8.85 36.32 -12.13
CA LEU A 49 9.44 34.99 -12.20
C LEU A 49 8.42 34.03 -12.80
N ALA A 50 8.78 33.33 -13.88
CA ALA A 50 7.95 32.32 -14.49
C ALA A 50 8.39 30.94 -14.01
N GLN A 51 7.44 30.19 -13.41
CA GLN A 51 7.61 28.78 -13.10
C GLN A 51 7.22 27.97 -14.34
N ILE A 52 8.13 27.12 -14.80
CA ILE A 52 8.02 26.32 -16.01
C ILE A 52 8.09 24.85 -15.59
N THR A 53 7.09 24.06 -15.98
CA THR A 53 7.04 22.62 -15.71
C THR A 53 8.14 21.86 -16.45
N ASN A 54 8.38 20.61 -16.06
CA ASN A 54 9.32 19.70 -16.72
C ASN A 54 9.01 19.46 -18.21
N ASP A 55 7.74 19.55 -18.63
CA ASP A 55 7.31 19.50 -20.04
C ASP A 55 7.38 20.86 -20.77
N GLY A 56 7.94 21.89 -20.13
CA GLY A 56 8.23 23.19 -20.75
C GLY A 56 7.06 24.18 -20.76
N LYS A 57 5.96 23.92 -20.05
CA LYS A 57 4.79 24.83 -19.99
C LYS A 57 4.93 25.82 -18.83
N ILE A 58 4.43 27.05 -19.03
CA ILE A 58 4.38 28.04 -17.94
C ILE A 58 3.26 27.65 -16.97
N LYS A 59 3.64 27.25 -15.75
CA LYS A 59 2.73 26.90 -14.65
C LYS A 59 2.15 28.14 -13.98
N LYS A 60 3.01 29.11 -13.70
CA LYS A 60 2.65 30.33 -12.96
C LYS A 60 3.61 31.46 -13.27
N LYS A 61 3.09 32.69 -13.28
CA LYS A 61 3.90 33.92 -13.27
C LYS A 61 3.76 34.61 -11.91
N ILE A 62 4.89 34.89 -11.28
CA ILE A 62 4.97 35.49 -9.95
C ILE A 62 5.49 36.92 -10.12
N PRO A 63 4.66 37.95 -9.89
CA PRO A 63 5.12 39.33 -9.95
C PRO A 63 6.31 39.55 -9.00
N TYR A 64 7.30 40.32 -9.45
CA TYR A 64 8.51 40.56 -8.69
C TYR A 64 8.84 42.05 -8.73
N HIS A 65 9.02 42.65 -7.55
CA HIS A 65 8.99 44.11 -7.39
C HIS A 65 10.00 44.85 -8.28
N THR A 66 11.23 44.34 -8.37
CA THR A 66 12.28 44.91 -9.22
C THR A 66 12.66 43.90 -10.28
N ALA A 67 12.60 44.28 -11.56
CA ALA A 67 12.86 43.40 -12.70
C ALA A 67 14.04 42.43 -12.46
N PRO A 68 13.77 41.11 -12.39
CA PRO A 68 14.80 40.13 -12.06
C PRO A 68 15.70 39.88 -13.28
N TYR A 69 17.01 39.84 -13.07
CA TYR A 69 18.01 39.60 -14.13
C TYR A 69 18.55 38.18 -14.12
N ARG A 70 19.02 37.72 -12.95
CA ARG A 70 19.61 36.39 -12.79
C ARG A 70 19.02 35.71 -11.57
N ILE A 71 18.83 34.40 -11.69
CA ILE A 71 18.41 33.53 -10.61
C ILE A 71 19.40 32.38 -10.49
N ALA A 72 19.70 32.02 -9.24
CA ALA A 72 20.56 30.91 -8.90
C ALA A 72 20.04 30.27 -7.61
N LEU A 73 20.14 28.94 -7.54
CA LEU A 73 19.86 28.19 -6.32
C LEU A 73 21.19 27.84 -5.64
N PHE A 74 21.30 28.13 -4.36
CA PHE A 74 22.41 27.77 -3.50
C PHE A 74 21.92 26.71 -2.51
N GLY A 75 22.52 25.52 -2.53
CA GLY A 75 22.03 24.41 -1.72
C GLY A 75 20.59 24.00 -2.09
N PRO A 76 19.87 23.30 -1.18
CA PRO A 76 18.53 22.81 -1.46
C PRO A 76 17.44 23.89 -1.39
N ASP A 77 17.65 24.98 -0.66
CA ASP A 77 16.56 25.87 -0.23
C ASP A 77 16.84 27.38 -0.37
N LEU A 78 18.00 27.82 -0.88
CA LEU A 78 18.31 29.26 -0.97
C LEU A 78 18.29 29.76 -2.41
N LEU A 79 17.24 30.49 -2.79
CA LEU A 79 17.13 31.15 -4.09
C LEU A 79 17.69 32.57 -4.01
N VAL A 80 18.60 32.89 -4.91
CA VAL A 80 19.20 34.21 -5.02
C VAL A 80 18.79 34.85 -6.35
N VAL A 81 18.17 36.02 -6.26
CA VAL A 81 17.66 36.80 -7.39
C VAL A 81 18.42 38.12 -7.47
N SER A 82 19.18 38.32 -8.55
CA SER A 82 19.83 39.60 -8.84
C SER A 82 18.87 40.54 -9.56
N THR A 83 18.80 41.78 -9.08
CA THR A 83 18.01 42.89 -9.62
C THR A 83 18.90 44.12 -9.82
N LYS A 84 18.36 45.20 -10.37
CA LYS A 84 19.08 46.48 -10.50
C LYS A 84 19.36 47.14 -9.15
N ASP A 85 18.54 46.83 -8.14
CA ASP A 85 18.60 47.44 -6.81
C ASP A 85 19.46 46.60 -5.85
N GLY A 86 19.97 45.45 -6.31
CA GLY A 86 20.83 44.56 -5.52
C GLY A 86 20.47 43.08 -5.67
N ILE A 87 20.99 42.27 -4.75
CA ILE A 87 20.77 40.83 -4.68
C ILE A 87 19.77 40.53 -3.56
N ASN A 88 18.68 39.86 -3.91
CA ASN A 88 17.66 39.42 -2.96
C ASN A 88 17.78 37.91 -2.74
N SER A 89 17.82 37.47 -1.48
CA SER A 89 17.75 36.07 -1.10
C SER A 89 16.33 35.69 -0.67
N HIS A 90 15.89 34.51 -1.09
CA HIS A 90 14.59 33.94 -0.77
C HIS A 90 14.80 32.49 -0.31
N LYS A 91 14.18 32.12 0.82
CA LYS A 91 14.18 30.73 1.27
C LYS A 91 13.05 29.97 0.57
N ILE A 92 13.38 28.95 -0.23
CA ILE A 92 12.44 28.03 -0.84
C ILE A 92 12.11 26.96 0.19
N PHE A 93 10.86 26.95 0.64
CA PHE A 93 10.35 25.83 1.42
C PHE A 93 10.06 24.67 0.47
N VAL A 94 10.84 23.60 0.59
CA VAL A 94 10.52 22.31 -0.02
C VAL A 94 9.58 21.61 0.96
N LEU A 95 8.33 21.41 0.55
CA LEU A 95 7.44 20.48 1.23
C LEU A 95 7.82 19.09 0.74
N GLU A 96 8.52 18.33 1.56
CA GLU A 96 8.79 16.93 1.31
C GLU A 96 7.61 16.10 1.84
N ASP A 97 7.15 15.12 1.06
CA ASP A 97 5.96 14.31 1.41
C ASP A 97 6.17 13.43 2.64
N ASP A 98 7.42 13.26 3.09
CA ASP A 98 7.79 12.53 4.30
C ASP A 98 7.61 13.38 5.58
N ILE A 99 7.60 14.72 5.49
CA ILE A 99 7.42 15.60 6.64
C ILE A 99 5.92 15.82 6.93
N LEU A 100 5.47 15.34 8.08
CA LEU A 100 4.11 15.55 8.55
C LEU A 100 3.95 16.92 9.22
N TYR A 101 2.98 17.71 8.76
CA TYR A 101 2.60 18.99 9.35
C TYR A 101 1.21 18.90 9.99
N ASP A 102 1.04 19.57 11.13
CA ASP A 102 -0.26 19.72 11.79
C ASP A 102 -0.70 21.20 11.74
N ILE A 103 -1.88 21.48 11.19
CA ILE A 103 -2.37 22.85 11.06
C ILE A 103 -3.22 23.21 12.28
N LYS A 104 -2.74 24.15 13.09
CA LYS A 104 -3.49 24.70 14.23
C LYS A 104 -4.13 26.03 13.87
N TRP A 105 -5.46 26.05 13.91
CA TRP A 105 -6.29 27.23 13.66
C TRP A 105 -6.39 28.09 14.92
N GLN A 106 -5.62 29.16 14.95
CA GLN A 106 -5.54 30.08 16.07
C GLN A 106 -6.80 30.97 16.15
N PRO A 107 -7.29 31.29 17.36
CA PRO A 107 -8.45 32.16 17.54
C PRO A 107 -8.11 33.65 17.31
N GLU A 108 -6.83 34.00 17.37
CA GLU A 108 -6.31 35.36 17.23
C GLU A 108 -6.31 35.80 15.75
N LEU A 109 -6.56 37.10 15.49
CA LEU A 109 -6.66 37.64 14.12
C LEU A 109 -5.29 37.97 13.49
N THR A 110 -4.23 38.00 14.30
CA THR A 110 -2.90 38.43 13.85
C THR A 110 -1.81 37.51 14.39
N PRO A 111 -0.89 37.02 13.53
CA PRO A 111 0.24 36.24 13.99
C PRO A 111 1.17 37.09 14.88
N PRO A 112 1.95 36.45 15.79
CA PRO A 112 3.09 37.09 16.45
C PRO A 112 4.03 37.69 15.40
N LEU A 113 4.71 38.78 15.74
CA LEU A 113 5.63 39.56 14.89
C LEU A 113 6.83 38.72 14.39
N ASP A 114 6.57 37.80 13.45
CA ASP A 114 7.57 36.99 12.78
C ASP A 114 7.25 36.95 11.28
N PHE A 115 7.47 38.11 10.64
CA PHE A 115 7.08 38.36 9.25
C PHE A 115 7.80 37.48 8.23
N LEU A 116 8.95 36.90 8.58
CA LEU A 116 9.81 36.17 7.64
C LEU A 116 9.24 34.79 7.25
N ASN A 117 8.42 34.18 8.11
CA ASN A 117 7.86 32.85 7.88
C ASN A 117 6.32 32.84 7.77
N THR A 118 5.71 34.03 7.64
CA THR A 118 4.26 34.19 7.55
C THR A 118 3.81 34.24 6.10
N TYR A 119 2.94 33.33 5.71
CA TYR A 119 2.38 33.21 4.36
C TYR A 119 0.87 33.41 4.37
N THR A 120 0.33 34.05 3.33
CA THR A 120 -1.13 34.19 3.17
C THR A 120 -1.68 33.07 2.29
N PHE A 121 -2.61 32.31 2.85
CA PHE A 121 -3.35 31.25 2.17
C PHE A 121 -4.80 31.71 1.94
N THR A 122 -5.39 31.23 0.86
CA THR A 122 -6.78 31.54 0.54
C THR A 122 -7.52 30.26 0.15
N SER A 123 -8.62 29.97 0.85
CA SER A 123 -9.45 28.80 0.58
C SER A 123 -10.17 28.93 -0.79
N LYS A 124 -10.69 27.82 -1.31
CA LYS A 124 -11.54 27.82 -2.52
C LYS A 124 -12.76 28.74 -2.39
N ARG A 125 -13.20 29.03 -1.17
CA ARG A 125 -14.32 29.94 -0.87
C ARG A 125 -13.88 31.40 -0.64
N LYS A 126 -12.63 31.74 -0.98
CA LYS A 126 -12.02 33.06 -0.77
C LYS A 126 -11.91 33.45 0.71
N GLU A 127 -11.74 32.47 1.60
CA GLU A 127 -11.47 32.70 3.02
C GLU A 127 -9.95 32.86 3.21
N GLY A 128 -9.50 33.98 3.76
CA GLY A 128 -8.08 34.32 3.90
C GLY A 128 -7.51 33.90 5.26
N TYR A 129 -6.27 33.40 5.27
CA TYR A 129 -5.55 32.98 6.46
C TYR A 129 -4.08 33.36 6.38
N SER A 130 -3.51 33.90 7.46
CA SER A 130 -2.06 34.07 7.63
C SER A 130 -1.52 32.84 8.36
N CYS A 131 -0.63 32.05 7.77
CA CYS A 131 -0.05 30.88 8.41
C CYS A 131 1.46 31.03 8.58
N VAL A 132 1.95 30.68 9.77
CA VAL A 132 3.38 30.67 10.10
C VAL A 132 3.92 29.28 9.80
N LEU A 133 4.77 29.18 8.78
CA LEU A 133 5.42 27.91 8.43
C LEU A 133 6.68 27.70 9.30
N PRO A 134 6.86 26.51 9.89
CA PRO A 134 8.04 26.22 10.68
C PRO A 134 9.27 26.16 9.78
N VAL A 135 10.39 26.72 10.25
CA VAL A 135 11.68 26.57 9.57
C VAL A 135 12.07 25.10 9.64
N SER A 136 12.19 24.44 8.48
CA SER A 136 12.70 23.08 8.38
C SER A 136 14.07 23.02 9.06
N GLN A 137 14.12 22.37 10.21
CA GLN A 137 15.38 21.87 10.76
C GLN A 137 15.60 20.54 10.05
N THR A 138 16.37 20.56 8.96
CA THR A 138 17.00 19.35 8.43
C THR A 138 17.99 18.86 9.47
N THR A 139 17.50 18.24 10.53
CA THR A 139 18.33 17.38 11.35
C THR A 139 18.50 16.10 10.54
N ASP A 140 19.60 15.99 9.82
CA ASP A 140 20.14 14.71 9.37
C ASP A 140 20.20 13.81 10.60
N THR A 141 19.15 13.01 10.81
CA THR A 141 19.07 12.14 11.97
C THR A 141 19.97 10.97 11.63
N ILE A 142 21.22 11.02 12.08
CA ILE A 142 22.19 9.96 11.86
C ILE A 142 21.59 8.69 12.46
N LEU A 143 21.19 7.75 11.58
CA LEU A 143 20.59 6.49 11.98
C LEU A 143 21.65 5.65 12.72
N PRO A 144 21.33 5.09 13.90
CA PRO A 144 22.28 4.28 14.64
C PRO A 144 22.58 2.98 13.88
N GLU A 145 23.85 2.71 13.55
CA GLU A 145 24.22 1.48 12.82
C GLU A 145 24.31 0.25 13.73
N THR A 146 24.58 0.46 15.02
CA THR A 146 24.80 -0.59 16.01
C THR A 146 24.19 -0.26 17.36
N ILE A 147 23.88 -1.28 18.15
CA ILE A 147 23.42 -1.19 19.54
C ILE A 147 24.22 -2.15 20.44
N LEU A 148 24.35 -1.83 21.73
CA LEU A 148 24.94 -2.76 22.70
C LEU A 148 23.99 -3.94 22.95
N PHE A 149 24.55 -5.16 23.00
CA PHE A 149 23.79 -6.37 23.27
C PHE A 149 23.05 -6.32 24.61
N SER A 150 23.65 -5.69 25.64
CA SER A 150 23.03 -5.52 26.95
C SER A 150 21.69 -4.75 26.91
N GLU A 151 21.49 -3.88 25.93
CA GLU A 151 20.22 -3.17 25.75
C GLU A 151 19.11 -4.09 25.19
N LEU A 152 19.50 -5.22 24.57
CA LEU A 152 18.60 -6.21 23.99
C LEU A 152 18.26 -7.35 24.97
N GLU A 153 19.01 -7.53 26.06
CA GLU A 153 18.77 -8.60 27.03
C GLU A 153 17.32 -8.63 27.56
N PRO A 154 16.72 -7.50 27.99
CA PRO A 154 15.34 -7.49 28.47
C PRO A 154 14.33 -7.94 27.40
N PHE A 155 14.61 -7.60 26.13
CA PHE A 155 13.78 -8.03 25.01
C PHE A 155 13.84 -9.54 24.82
N PHE A 156 15.04 -10.13 24.83
CA PHE A 156 15.20 -11.58 24.69
C PHE A 156 14.60 -12.35 25.87
N GLU A 157 14.74 -11.87 27.10
CA GLU A 157 14.13 -12.50 28.27
C GLU A 157 12.60 -12.59 28.16
N VAL A 158 11.94 -11.48 27.76
CA VAL A 158 10.48 -11.45 27.60
C VAL A 158 10.04 -12.35 26.44
N ILE A 159 10.71 -12.24 25.28
CA ILE A 159 10.33 -12.99 24.09
C ILE A 159 10.57 -14.50 24.27
N HIS A 160 11.65 -14.92 24.92
CA HIS A 160 11.96 -16.33 25.18
C HIS A 160 11.15 -16.91 26.35
N SER A 161 10.73 -16.11 27.32
CA SER A 161 9.84 -16.60 28.38
C SER A 161 8.43 -16.88 27.85
N GLN A 162 7.91 -16.01 26.97
CA GLN A 162 6.60 -16.19 26.33
C GLN A 162 6.54 -17.44 25.43
N SER A 163 7.64 -17.83 24.80
CA SER A 163 7.67 -18.98 23.88
C SER A 163 7.56 -20.34 24.56
N LYS A 164 7.84 -20.42 25.87
CA LYS A 164 7.65 -21.66 26.65
C LYS A 164 6.17 -22.00 26.82
N THR A 165 5.28 -21.03 26.68
CA THR A 165 3.84 -21.19 26.88
C THR A 165 3.03 -20.95 25.60
N THR A 166 3.52 -20.12 24.68
CA THR A 166 2.76 -19.70 23.48
C THR A 166 3.67 -19.48 22.27
N CYS A 167 3.26 -20.00 21.11
CA CYS A 167 3.93 -19.74 19.82
C CYS A 167 3.06 -18.83 18.94
N THR A 168 3.69 -18.16 17.98
CA THR A 168 3.02 -17.28 17.02
C THR A 168 2.79 -18.03 15.71
N TYR A 169 1.61 -17.85 15.12
CA TYR A 169 1.21 -18.55 13.92
C TYR A 169 0.89 -17.59 12.77
N ARG A 170 1.23 -18.01 11.55
CA ARG A 170 0.73 -17.42 10.31
C ARG A 170 0.10 -18.52 9.48
N LEU A 171 -1.15 -18.28 9.08
CA LEU A 171 -1.92 -19.17 8.25
C LEU A 171 -1.89 -18.64 6.81
N ASP A 172 -1.08 -19.28 5.98
CA ASP A 172 -1.12 -19.07 4.54
C ASP A 172 -2.05 -20.12 3.90
N PRO A 173 -2.51 -19.93 2.65
CA PRO A 173 -3.53 -20.80 2.04
C PRO A 173 -3.18 -22.29 2.02
N TYR A 174 -1.89 -22.63 1.98
CA TYR A 174 -1.41 -24.01 2.02
C TYR A 174 -0.56 -24.27 3.27
N TRP A 175 0.41 -23.40 3.56
CA TRP A 175 1.32 -23.59 4.70
C TRP A 175 0.81 -22.92 5.96
N THR A 176 1.03 -23.56 7.09
CA THR A 176 1.02 -22.92 8.40
C THR A 176 2.45 -22.75 8.87
N TYR A 177 2.80 -21.53 9.27
CA TYR A 177 4.08 -21.18 9.85
C TYR A 177 3.90 -20.98 11.35
N GLU A 178 4.74 -21.64 12.13
CA GLU A 178 4.78 -21.57 13.58
C GLU A 178 6.16 -21.07 13.99
N LEU A 179 6.18 -19.97 14.75
CA LEU A 179 7.38 -19.44 15.39
C LEU A 179 7.20 -19.54 16.90
N CYS A 180 8.00 -20.39 17.53
CA CYS A 180 8.18 -20.38 18.97
C CYS A 180 9.46 -19.58 19.26
N HIS A 181 9.29 -18.33 19.72
CA HIS A 181 10.40 -17.39 19.82
C HIS A 181 11.56 -17.89 20.70
N GLY A 182 12.78 -17.91 20.16
CA GLY A 182 13.94 -18.42 20.87
C GLY A 182 14.03 -19.94 20.99
N LEU A 183 13.15 -20.67 20.29
CA LEU A 183 13.14 -22.12 20.28
C LEU A 183 13.27 -22.67 18.86
N GLN A 184 12.23 -22.53 18.03
CA GLN A 184 12.23 -23.09 16.69
C GLN A 184 11.19 -22.44 15.78
N ILE A 185 11.40 -22.63 14.48
CA ILE A 185 10.49 -22.26 13.40
C ILE A 185 10.10 -23.52 12.65
N ARG A 186 8.79 -23.71 12.50
CA ARG A 186 8.20 -24.84 11.78
C ARG A 186 7.29 -24.34 10.68
N GLN A 187 7.29 -25.09 9.59
CA GLN A 187 6.34 -24.95 8.50
C GLN A 187 5.66 -26.30 8.33
N TYR A 188 4.33 -26.30 8.29
CA TYR A 188 3.59 -27.55 8.13
C TYR A 188 2.27 -27.35 7.37
N HIS A 189 1.79 -28.41 6.73
CA HIS A 189 0.51 -28.47 6.05
C HIS A 189 -0.39 -29.48 6.74
N GLU A 190 -1.58 -29.05 7.16
CA GLU A 190 -2.58 -29.91 7.80
C GLU A 190 -3.73 -30.24 6.85
N THR A 191 -4.18 -31.49 6.86
CA THR A 191 -5.42 -31.92 6.21
C THR A 191 -6.38 -32.54 7.22
N LYS A 192 -7.67 -32.61 6.88
CA LYS A 192 -8.67 -33.30 7.71
C LYS A 192 -8.83 -34.73 7.20
N VAL A 193 -8.29 -35.70 7.93
CA VAL A 193 -8.51 -37.12 7.65
C VAL A 193 -9.48 -37.67 8.71
N GLY A 194 -10.68 -38.06 8.28
CA GLY A 194 -11.71 -38.61 9.20
C GLY A 194 -12.19 -37.64 10.29
N GLY A 195 -12.18 -36.32 10.02
CA GLY A 195 -12.62 -35.30 10.98
C GLY A 195 -11.56 -34.86 12.00
N LYS A 196 -10.38 -35.47 12.02
CA LYS A 196 -9.23 -35.06 12.83
C LYS A 196 -8.21 -34.32 11.96
N ARG A 197 -7.59 -33.27 12.51
CA ARG A 197 -6.48 -32.57 11.86
C ARG A 197 -5.26 -33.48 11.88
N ALA A 198 -4.66 -33.69 10.72
CA ALA A 198 -3.44 -34.48 10.56
C ALA A 198 -2.42 -33.65 9.77
N VAL A 199 -1.21 -33.52 10.32
CA VAL A 199 -0.08 -32.89 9.63
C VAL A 199 0.43 -33.85 8.56
N VAL A 200 0.41 -33.41 7.30
CA VAL A 200 0.81 -34.21 6.13
C VAL A 200 2.25 -33.95 5.73
N GLN A 201 2.69 -32.69 5.85
CA GLN A 201 4.04 -32.25 5.52
C GLN A 201 4.54 -31.31 6.60
N GLU A 202 5.80 -31.45 6.99
CA GLU A 202 6.44 -30.67 8.03
C GLU A 202 7.93 -30.45 7.74
N TYR A 203 8.38 -29.21 7.92
CA TYR A 203 9.78 -28.82 7.85
C TYR A 203 10.13 -27.91 9.03
N THR A 204 11.23 -28.21 9.71
CA THR A 204 11.87 -27.24 10.62
C THR A 204 12.70 -26.28 9.78
N LEU A 205 12.40 -24.99 9.85
CA LEU A 205 13.07 -23.92 9.10
C LEU A 205 14.24 -23.28 9.88
N GLY A 206 14.43 -23.74 11.12
CA GLY A 206 15.55 -23.41 11.98
C GLY A 206 15.19 -23.55 13.45
N THR A 207 16.18 -23.82 14.28
CA THR A 207 16.15 -23.78 15.75
C THR A 207 17.00 -22.62 16.22
N HIS A 208 16.70 -22.14 17.43
CA HIS A 208 17.50 -21.10 18.07
C HIS A 208 18.19 -21.69 19.29
N HIS A 209 19.52 -21.63 19.29
CA HIS A 209 20.34 -22.06 20.41
C HIS A 209 20.96 -20.85 21.10
N SER A 210 21.35 -21.00 22.38
CA SER A 210 22.05 -19.96 23.14
C SER A 210 23.34 -19.49 22.44
N GLU A 211 23.99 -20.38 21.68
CA GLU A 211 25.16 -20.05 20.86
C GLU A 211 24.83 -19.09 19.71
N ASP A 212 23.61 -19.13 19.18
CA ASP A 212 23.17 -18.22 18.12
C ASP A 212 22.90 -16.80 18.63
N GLN A 213 22.61 -16.62 19.93
CA GLN A 213 22.56 -15.28 20.55
C GLN A 213 23.95 -14.64 20.60
N ASN A 214 24.98 -15.42 20.92
CA ASN A 214 26.38 -14.96 20.92
C ASN A 214 26.87 -14.60 19.51
N ARG A 215 26.24 -15.15 18.45
CA ARG A 215 26.54 -14.83 17.04
C ARG A 215 25.90 -13.53 16.54
N LEU A 216 24.96 -12.94 17.29
CA LEU A 216 24.41 -11.61 16.98
C LEU A 216 25.43 -10.49 17.22
N VAL A 217 26.45 -10.80 17.99
CA VAL A 217 27.51 -9.91 18.41
C VAL A 217 28.64 -9.94 17.37
N ASN A 218 29.10 -8.77 16.91
CA ASN A 218 30.20 -8.67 15.94
C ASN A 218 31.45 -9.43 16.41
N GLN A 219 32.03 -10.25 15.52
CA GLN A 219 33.21 -11.08 15.82
C GLN A 219 34.45 -10.26 16.23
N GLU A 220 34.51 -8.98 15.87
CA GLU A 220 35.61 -8.07 16.22
C GLU A 220 35.38 -7.28 17.52
N ASN A 221 34.12 -7.06 17.92
CA ASN A 221 33.73 -6.30 19.11
C ASN A 221 32.59 -7.05 19.81
N GLN A 222 32.94 -7.88 20.78
CA GLN A 222 32.09 -8.85 21.52
C GLN A 222 30.91 -8.24 22.32
N GLN A 223 30.42 -7.04 21.98
CA GLN A 223 29.26 -6.40 22.62
C GLN A 223 28.31 -5.66 21.66
N LEU A 224 28.66 -5.45 20.38
CA LEU A 224 27.84 -4.65 19.47
C LEU A 224 27.06 -5.53 18.49
N VAL A 225 25.76 -5.25 18.36
CA VAL A 225 24.84 -5.87 17.42
C VAL A 225 24.54 -4.89 16.29
N LYS A 226 24.63 -5.36 15.04
CA LYS A 226 24.30 -4.55 13.85
C LYS A 226 22.80 -4.43 13.68
N ILE A 227 22.30 -3.20 13.54
CA ILE A 227 20.90 -2.92 13.24
C ILE A 227 20.67 -3.13 11.74
N HIS A 228 19.61 -3.86 11.38
CA HIS A 228 19.23 -4.04 9.98
C HIS A 228 18.18 -2.99 9.60
N TYR A 229 18.34 -2.34 8.46
CA TYR A 229 17.40 -1.32 7.99
C TYR A 229 16.65 -1.81 6.76
N LYS A 230 15.32 -1.68 6.78
CA LYS A 230 14.47 -1.90 5.60
C LYS A 230 13.70 -0.65 5.24
N THR A 231 13.68 -0.34 3.94
CA THR A 231 12.90 0.77 3.43
C THR A 231 11.45 0.34 3.23
N ILE A 232 10.53 0.94 3.97
CA ILE A 232 9.08 0.75 3.84
C ILE A 232 8.45 2.14 3.73
N GLU A 233 7.66 2.39 2.67
CA GLU A 233 7.03 3.70 2.41
C GLU A 233 8.02 4.88 2.47
N ASN A 234 9.18 4.73 1.81
CA ASN A 234 10.30 5.69 1.83
C ASN A 234 10.92 5.97 3.21
N ARG A 235 10.60 5.17 4.24
CA ARG A 235 11.19 5.29 5.58
C ARG A 235 12.13 4.13 5.86
N GLN A 236 13.29 4.44 6.46
CA GLN A 236 14.21 3.43 6.97
C GLN A 236 13.69 2.92 8.31
N ILE A 237 13.22 1.67 8.33
CA ILE A 237 12.72 1.02 9.53
C ILE A 237 13.86 0.19 10.14
N PRO A 238 14.30 0.51 11.38
CA PRO A 238 15.27 -0.29 12.10
C PRO A 238 14.64 -1.61 12.55
N MET A 239 15.37 -2.71 12.33
CA MET A 239 14.94 -4.07 12.64
C MET A 239 16.06 -4.83 13.33
N LEU A 240 15.70 -5.64 14.33
CA LEU A 240 16.63 -6.51 15.04
C LEU A 240 16.70 -7.87 14.33
N PRO A 241 17.83 -8.24 13.71
CA PRO A 241 18.00 -9.54 13.08
C PRO A 241 18.29 -10.63 14.13
N VAL A 242 17.62 -11.78 14.00
CA VAL A 242 17.84 -12.98 14.81
C VAL A 242 17.89 -14.21 13.90
N ARG A 243 18.97 -14.99 13.99
CA ARG A 243 19.17 -16.18 13.17
C ARG A 243 18.61 -17.43 13.86
N TYR A 244 17.92 -18.25 13.07
CA TYR A 244 17.50 -19.61 13.41
C TYR A 244 18.18 -20.55 12.42
N THR A 245 18.95 -21.50 12.94
CA THR A 245 19.87 -22.36 12.17
C THR A 245 19.53 -23.83 12.39
N HIS A 246 20.28 -24.79 11.82
CA HIS A 246 20.07 -26.22 12.09
C HIS A 246 18.64 -26.75 11.79
N GLY A 247 17.96 -26.19 10.79
CA GLY A 247 16.69 -26.73 10.31
C GLY A 247 16.85 -28.10 9.64
N THR A 248 15.71 -28.66 9.21
CA THR A 248 15.68 -29.90 8.42
C THR A 248 16.57 -29.80 7.18
N ALA A 249 17.25 -30.90 6.83
CA ALA A 249 18.18 -30.94 5.70
C ALA A 249 17.47 -30.63 4.37
N CYS A 250 18.08 -29.74 3.59
CA CYS A 250 17.56 -29.31 2.30
C CYS A 250 18.16 -30.14 1.16
N GLU A 251 17.36 -31.02 0.57
CA GLU A 251 17.79 -31.89 -0.54
C GLU A 251 18.26 -31.10 -1.76
N ILE A 252 17.68 -29.92 -2.00
CA ILE A 252 17.99 -29.04 -3.13
C ILE A 252 19.34 -28.32 -2.94
N ASN A 253 19.74 -28.06 -1.70
CA ASN A 253 20.96 -27.32 -1.38
C ASN A 253 22.02 -28.23 -0.74
N SER A 254 22.37 -29.32 -1.41
CA SER A 254 23.44 -30.26 -0.98
C SER A 254 23.29 -30.74 0.48
N ASN A 255 22.05 -30.94 0.95
CA ASN A 255 21.71 -31.32 2.33
C ASN A 255 22.14 -30.32 3.42
N GLN A 256 22.38 -29.05 3.07
CA GLN A 256 22.55 -28.00 4.08
C GLN A 256 21.26 -27.82 4.90
N PRO A 257 21.35 -27.56 6.22
CA PRO A 257 20.18 -27.33 7.04
C PRO A 257 19.47 -26.04 6.60
N ARG A 258 18.13 -26.06 6.61
CA ARG A 258 17.33 -24.84 6.41
C ARG A 258 17.68 -23.80 7.48
N GLU A 259 17.72 -22.54 7.07
CA GLU A 259 17.97 -21.40 7.97
C GLU A 259 16.95 -20.29 7.75
N THR A 260 16.63 -19.56 8.81
CA THR A 260 15.70 -18.43 8.75
C THR A 260 16.29 -17.21 9.46
N LEU A 261 16.25 -16.06 8.79
CA LEU A 261 16.53 -14.76 9.37
C LEU A 261 15.22 -14.12 9.85
N VAL A 262 15.05 -14.00 11.15
CA VAL A 262 13.91 -13.34 11.77
C VAL A 262 14.24 -11.87 12.02
N LEU A 263 13.48 -10.95 11.43
CA LEU A 263 13.62 -9.52 11.62
C LEU A 263 12.50 -9.03 12.53
N TYR A 264 12.83 -8.64 13.75
CA TYR A 264 11.87 -7.99 14.65
C TYR A 264 11.81 -6.50 14.35
N MET A 265 10.61 -5.98 14.17
CA MET A 265 10.35 -4.54 14.05
C MET A 265 9.50 -4.06 15.23
N CYS A 266 9.75 -2.82 15.67
CA CYS A 266 8.91 -2.19 16.68
C CYS A 266 7.52 -1.95 16.12
N HIS A 267 6.49 -2.45 16.81
CA HIS A 267 5.10 -2.10 16.55
C HIS A 267 4.25 -2.24 17.83
N ASP A 268 3.70 -1.13 18.34
CA ASP A 268 2.99 -1.07 19.64
C ASP A 268 1.82 -2.05 19.77
N LYS A 269 1.16 -2.37 18.66
CA LYS A 269 0.02 -3.32 18.61
C LYS A 269 0.36 -4.65 17.97
N GLY A 270 1.65 -4.93 17.78
CA GLY A 270 2.12 -6.04 16.94
C GLY A 270 1.87 -7.42 17.55
N ASN A 271 1.80 -7.49 18.88
CA ASN A 271 1.61 -8.72 19.66
C ASN A 271 2.51 -9.89 19.20
N ASN A 272 3.74 -9.60 18.80
CA ASN A 272 4.71 -10.56 18.27
C ASN A 272 4.23 -11.33 17.03
N ALA A 273 3.28 -10.78 16.27
CA ALA A 273 2.71 -11.42 15.09
C ALA A 273 3.70 -11.51 13.92
N ILE A 274 3.62 -12.61 13.18
CA ILE A 274 4.34 -12.78 11.90
C ILE A 274 3.63 -11.97 10.82
N ILE A 275 4.20 -10.82 10.44
CA ILE A 275 3.60 -9.94 9.43
C ILE A 275 4.06 -10.25 8.01
N ASN A 276 5.26 -10.81 7.85
CA ASN A 276 5.78 -11.19 6.55
C ASN A 276 6.61 -12.48 6.65
N PHE A 277 6.57 -13.29 5.60
CA PHE A 277 7.38 -14.50 5.46
C PHE A 277 7.69 -14.70 3.98
N HIS A 278 8.95 -14.89 3.63
CA HIS A 278 9.36 -15.17 2.26
C HIS A 278 10.61 -16.05 2.22
N GLU A 279 10.68 -16.92 1.21
CA GLU A 279 11.90 -17.63 0.85
C GLU A 279 12.76 -16.71 -0.01
N VAL A 280 13.92 -16.32 0.50
CA VAL A 280 14.84 -15.39 -0.17
C VAL A 280 15.70 -16.14 -1.19
N SER A 281 16.11 -17.35 -0.83
CA SER A 281 16.77 -18.32 -1.72
C SER A 281 16.46 -19.72 -1.23
N SER A 282 16.78 -20.74 -2.02
CA SER A 282 16.43 -22.13 -1.71
C SER A 282 16.86 -22.53 -0.29
N CYS A 283 15.87 -22.83 0.56
CA CYS A 283 16.06 -23.21 1.96
C CYS A 283 16.63 -22.12 2.89
N TYR A 284 16.62 -20.86 2.44
CA TYR A 284 16.93 -19.68 3.24
C TYR A 284 15.74 -18.73 3.28
N TYR A 285 15.19 -18.54 4.47
CA TYR A 285 13.95 -17.81 4.66
C TYR A 285 14.18 -16.51 5.41
N GLU A 286 13.29 -15.56 5.22
CA GLU A 286 13.22 -14.35 6.00
C GLU A 286 11.80 -14.15 6.54
N MET A 287 11.71 -13.86 7.83
CA MET A 287 10.45 -13.68 8.54
C MET A 287 10.46 -12.34 9.27
N THR A 288 9.41 -11.54 9.11
CA THR A 288 9.28 -10.26 9.82
C THR A 288 8.24 -10.34 10.93
N ILE A 289 8.62 -9.91 12.13
CA ILE A 289 7.81 -9.97 13.34
C ILE A 289 7.51 -8.57 13.86
N ALA A 290 6.23 -8.27 14.09
CA ALA A 290 5.79 -7.04 14.73
C ALA A 290 5.80 -7.20 16.26
N SER A 291 6.80 -6.62 16.95
CA SER A 291 6.95 -6.78 18.40
C SER A 291 6.78 -5.46 19.16
N PRO A 292 5.86 -5.39 20.14
CA PRO A 292 5.73 -4.21 21.00
C PRO A 292 6.88 -4.10 22.02
N GLN A 293 7.50 -5.21 22.41
CA GLN A 293 8.64 -5.22 23.34
C GLN A 293 9.84 -4.47 22.77
N LEU A 294 10.06 -4.58 21.45
CA LEU A 294 11.17 -3.90 20.79
C LEU A 294 11.01 -2.37 20.81
N CYS A 295 9.78 -1.85 20.94
CA CYS A 295 9.52 -0.41 21.04
C CYS A 295 10.01 0.24 22.34
N GLN A 296 10.35 -0.57 23.35
CA GLN A 296 10.95 -0.07 24.58
C GLN A 296 12.42 0.33 24.40
N ILE A 297 13.04 -0.10 23.29
CA ILE A 297 14.43 0.17 22.98
C ILE A 297 14.52 1.36 22.02
N PRO A 298 15.09 2.51 22.44
CA PRO A 298 15.08 3.74 21.65
C PRO A 298 15.63 3.60 20.23
N ALA A 299 16.65 2.76 20.02
CA ALA A 299 17.26 2.55 18.71
C ALA A 299 16.33 1.89 17.67
N PHE A 300 15.29 1.18 18.12
CA PHE A 300 14.31 0.53 17.24
C PHE A 300 12.96 1.25 17.21
N LYS A 301 12.74 2.25 18.08
CA LYS A 301 11.55 3.08 18.03
C LYS A 301 11.63 3.95 16.77
N LEU A 302 10.64 3.83 15.89
CA LEU A 302 10.51 4.74 14.76
C LEU A 302 10.47 6.17 15.28
N ALA A 303 11.33 7.03 14.74
CA ALA A 303 11.28 8.46 15.04
C ALA A 303 9.86 8.94 14.73
N GLU A 304 9.12 9.30 15.79
CA GLU A 304 7.88 10.05 15.61
C GLU A 304 8.28 11.27 14.79
N HIS A 305 7.74 11.37 13.57
CA HIS A 305 8.01 12.53 12.74
C HIS A 305 7.64 13.73 13.60
N ASN A 306 8.58 14.66 13.78
CA ASN A 306 8.27 15.92 14.42
C ASN A 306 7.08 16.48 13.65
N ARG A 307 5.88 16.42 14.22
CA ARG A 307 4.68 16.98 13.60
C ARG A 307 4.87 18.47 13.68
N TYR A 308 5.41 19.05 12.63
CA TYR A 308 5.71 20.46 12.61
C TYR A 308 4.38 21.20 12.61
N THR A 309 4.14 21.98 13.65
CA THR A 309 2.88 22.71 13.80
C THR A 309 2.91 23.97 12.91
N ILE A 310 1.94 24.08 12.01
CA ILE A 310 1.66 25.30 11.24
C ILE A 310 0.55 26.06 11.96
N ASN A 311 0.85 27.24 12.50
CA ASN A 311 -0.15 28.08 13.14
C ASN A 311 -0.80 28.99 12.10
N CYS A 312 -2.10 28.82 11.86
CA CYS A 312 -2.88 29.62 10.92
C CYS A 312 -3.86 30.56 11.65
N TYR A 313 -3.88 31.82 11.25
CA TYR A 313 -4.67 32.90 11.83
C TYR A 313 -5.68 33.40 10.78
N PRO A 314 -6.99 33.49 11.08
CA PRO A 314 -8.00 33.98 10.15
C PRO A 314 -7.79 35.46 9.81
N GLN A 315 -7.95 35.81 8.53
CA GLN A 315 -7.92 37.18 8.06
C GLN A 315 -9.33 37.71 7.76
N ALA A 316 -9.60 38.96 8.16
CA ALA A 316 -10.87 39.65 7.92
C ALA A 316 -12.08 38.85 8.46
N ASN A 317 -13.14 38.68 7.65
CA ASN A 317 -14.37 37.95 8.01
C ASN A 317 -14.27 36.43 7.79
N ALA A 318 -13.05 35.88 7.65
CA ALA A 318 -12.87 34.44 7.50
C ALA A 318 -13.26 33.71 8.80
N PRO A 319 -13.91 32.53 8.70
CA PRO A 319 -14.16 31.69 9.87
C PRO A 319 -12.85 31.14 10.44
N GLN A 320 -12.80 30.85 11.74
CA GLN A 320 -11.59 30.32 12.41
C GLN A 320 -11.01 29.09 11.69
N VAL A 321 -11.89 28.15 11.30
CA VAL A 321 -11.56 26.97 10.50
C VAL A 321 -12.27 27.10 9.15
N PRO A 322 -11.59 26.80 8.02
CA PRO A 322 -12.22 26.82 6.69
C PRO A 322 -13.48 25.95 6.66
N LYS A 323 -14.59 26.48 6.11
CA LYS A 323 -15.89 25.78 6.17
C LYS A 323 -15.87 24.40 5.52
N ASN A 324 -15.11 24.24 4.44
CA ASN A 324 -15.00 22.95 3.75
C ASN A 324 -14.22 21.93 4.57
N LEU A 325 -13.18 22.37 5.29
CA LEU A 325 -12.41 21.50 6.17
C LEU A 325 -13.29 21.07 7.36
N LYS A 326 -13.97 22.03 7.99
CA LYS A 326 -14.90 21.74 9.09
C LYS A 326 -15.99 20.73 8.68
N ARG A 327 -16.58 20.88 7.49
CA ARG A 327 -17.55 19.91 6.96
C ARG A 327 -16.95 18.51 6.80
N LEU A 328 -15.72 18.39 6.30
CA LEU A 328 -15.04 17.11 6.13
C LEU A 328 -14.70 16.47 7.48
N GLU A 329 -14.28 17.27 8.46
CA GLU A 329 -14.03 16.82 9.83
C GLU A 329 -15.32 16.33 10.50
N ASP A 330 -16.42 17.08 10.37
CA ASP A 330 -17.74 16.70 10.89
C ASP A 330 -18.25 15.40 10.23
N GLU A 331 -18.07 15.24 8.91
CA GLU A 331 -18.41 14.02 8.16
C GLU A 331 -17.55 12.82 8.60
N HIS A 332 -16.24 13.04 8.82
CA HIS A 332 -15.34 12.02 9.32
C HIS A 332 -15.70 11.61 10.76
N GLU A 333 -16.00 12.56 11.65
CA GLU A 333 -16.41 12.30 13.03
C GLU A 333 -17.76 11.57 13.11
N GLN A 334 -18.71 11.91 12.23
CA GLN A 334 -19.96 11.16 12.10
C GLN A 334 -19.74 9.73 11.61
N SER A 335 -18.76 9.51 10.72
CA SER A 335 -18.41 8.17 10.23
C SER A 335 -17.71 7.32 11.31
N THR A 336 -16.84 7.92 12.14
CA THR A 336 -16.15 7.21 13.22
C THR A 336 -17.08 6.93 14.41
N LYS A 337 -17.99 7.84 14.75
CA LYS A 337 -19.05 7.60 15.74
C LYS A 337 -20.04 6.51 15.32
N ARG A 338 -20.25 6.29 14.02
CA ARG A 338 -21.01 5.11 13.52
C ARG A 338 -20.26 3.78 13.72
N GLY A 339 -18.96 3.81 13.97
CA GLY A 339 -18.13 2.63 14.25
C GLY A 339 -18.17 2.17 15.71
N ASP A 340 -18.45 3.07 16.66
CA ASP A 340 -18.52 2.77 18.09
C ASP A 340 -19.99 2.72 18.55
N GLY A 341 -20.56 1.51 18.57
CA GLY A 341 -21.87 1.27 19.16
C GLY A 341 -23.04 1.47 18.19
N ALA A 342 -23.08 0.71 17.09
CA ALA A 342 -24.27 0.70 16.24
C ALA A 342 -25.46 0.16 17.04
N GLN A 343 -26.40 1.05 17.36
CA GLN A 343 -27.72 0.72 17.88
C GLN A 343 -28.72 0.72 16.71
N PHE A 344 -29.31 -0.44 16.45
CA PHE A 344 -30.37 -0.59 15.44
C PHE A 344 -31.70 -0.76 16.15
N THR A 345 -32.62 0.16 15.93
CA THR A 345 -34.01 0.03 16.39
C THR A 345 -34.82 -0.60 15.28
N LEU A 346 -35.28 -1.83 15.49
CA LEU A 346 -36.20 -2.53 14.61
C LEU A 346 -37.60 -2.40 15.18
N THR A 347 -38.52 -1.82 14.40
CA THR A 347 -39.93 -1.74 14.76
C THR A 347 -40.70 -2.79 13.97
N ASN A 348 -41.37 -3.70 14.66
CA ASN A 348 -42.28 -4.66 14.04
C ASN A 348 -43.55 -3.95 13.56
N ALA A 349 -44.29 -4.60 12.67
CA ALA A 349 -45.55 -4.10 12.11
C ALA A 349 -46.66 -3.89 13.16
N ASP A 350 -46.54 -4.49 14.35
CA ASP A 350 -47.43 -4.31 15.49
C ASP A 350 -47.06 -3.09 16.37
N GLY A 351 -45.99 -2.36 16.01
CA GLY A 351 -45.49 -1.20 16.75
C GLY A 351 -44.50 -1.54 17.87
N SER A 352 -44.15 -2.81 18.09
CA SER A 352 -43.13 -3.19 19.06
C SER A 352 -41.72 -2.88 18.55
N THR A 353 -40.92 -2.17 19.34
CA THR A 353 -39.55 -1.79 19.01
C THR A 353 -38.53 -2.62 19.78
N PHE A 354 -37.53 -3.15 19.07
CA PHE A 354 -36.38 -3.84 19.62
C PHE A 354 -35.11 -3.05 19.30
N ILE A 355 -34.28 -2.78 20.31
CA ILE A 355 -33.01 -2.08 20.16
C ILE A 355 -31.88 -3.11 20.21
N ILE A 356 -31.16 -3.26 19.11
CA ILE A 356 -29.98 -4.13 19.01
C ILE A 356 -28.74 -3.23 19.12
N SER A 357 -28.06 -3.29 20.27
CA SER A 357 -26.80 -2.59 20.50
C SER A 357 -25.61 -3.54 20.40
N PHE A 358 -24.63 -3.22 19.54
CA PHE A 358 -23.36 -3.93 19.49
C PHE A 358 -22.31 -3.19 20.32
N THR A 359 -21.80 -3.81 21.38
CA THR A 359 -20.67 -3.29 22.16
C THR A 359 -19.51 -4.27 22.13
N TYR A 360 -18.27 -3.75 22.07
CA TYR A 360 -17.08 -4.56 22.27
C TYR A 360 -17.03 -5.01 23.73
N ALA A 361 -17.23 -6.31 23.96
CA ALA A 361 -17.18 -6.94 25.28
C ALA A 361 -15.91 -7.80 25.40
N ASN A 362 -15.24 -7.70 26.55
CA ASN A 362 -14.17 -8.65 26.92
C ASN A 362 -14.80 -9.96 27.46
N GLU A 363 -14.01 -11.03 27.60
CA GLU A 363 -14.51 -12.35 28.08
C GLU A 363 -15.23 -12.28 29.43
N GLU A 364 -14.83 -11.35 30.32
CA GLU A 364 -15.50 -11.13 31.60
C GLU A 364 -16.88 -10.48 31.44
N THR A 365 -17.04 -9.57 30.46
CA THR A 365 -18.35 -8.94 30.18
C THR A 365 -19.33 -9.94 29.55
N ILE A 366 -18.83 -10.85 28.70
CA ILE A 366 -19.65 -11.91 28.09
C ILE A 366 -20.19 -12.85 29.16
N LYS A 367 -19.35 -13.28 30.12
CA LYS A 367 -19.78 -14.15 31.24
C LYS A 367 -20.83 -13.48 32.14
N ALA A 368 -20.74 -12.16 32.34
CA ALA A 368 -21.74 -11.42 33.11
C ALA A 368 -23.10 -11.29 32.39
N LEU A 369 -23.08 -11.20 31.05
CA LEU A 369 -24.30 -11.09 30.23
C LEU A 369 -25.02 -12.45 30.07
N THR A 370 -24.28 -13.55 29.97
CA THR A 370 -24.87 -14.91 29.81
C THR A 370 -25.63 -15.38 31.05
N ASN A 371 -25.32 -14.85 32.24
CA ASN A 371 -25.99 -15.24 33.48
C ASN A 371 -27.40 -14.63 33.66
N ASN A 372 -27.83 -13.72 32.76
CA ASN A 372 -29.11 -13.02 32.85
C ASN A 372 -30.09 -13.32 31.71
N ILE A 373 -29.87 -14.37 30.91
CA ILE A 373 -30.80 -14.76 29.84
C ILE A 373 -31.43 -16.10 30.18
N ASN A 374 -32.72 -16.08 30.52
CA ASN A 374 -33.54 -17.29 30.63
C ASN A 374 -33.60 -17.97 29.26
N ALA A 375 -33.19 -19.24 29.25
CA ALA A 375 -33.07 -20.07 28.06
C ALA A 375 -34.44 -20.57 27.58
N GLU A 376 -35.28 -19.70 27.02
CA GLU A 376 -36.40 -20.13 26.17
C GLU A 376 -36.52 -19.19 24.96
N THR A 377 -36.66 -19.79 23.77
CA THR A 377 -36.90 -19.17 22.44
C THR A 377 -35.68 -18.76 21.60
N ILE A 378 -34.98 -19.74 21.02
CA ILE A 378 -34.26 -19.56 19.74
C ILE A 378 -34.93 -20.47 18.71
N ASN A 379 -35.83 -19.90 17.90
CA ASN A 379 -36.28 -20.53 16.65
C ASN A 379 -35.54 -19.87 15.49
N THR A 380 -34.73 -20.67 14.80
CA THR A 380 -34.05 -20.32 13.56
C THR A 380 -35.06 -20.27 12.43
N VAL A 381 -35.26 -19.09 11.82
CA VAL A 381 -36.02 -18.96 10.56
C VAL A 381 -35.14 -18.33 9.49
N THR A 382 -34.87 -19.13 8.45
CA THR A 382 -34.31 -18.72 7.16
C THR A 382 -35.34 -17.93 6.35
N PRO A 383 -34.99 -16.81 5.69
CA PRO A 383 -35.85 -16.20 4.69
C PRO A 383 -35.36 -16.52 3.26
N SER A 384 -36.27 -17.12 2.48
CA SER A 384 -36.28 -17.04 1.02
C SER A 384 -37.33 -16.01 0.58
N THR A 385 -37.01 -15.33 -0.52
CA THR A 385 -37.88 -14.76 -1.59
C THR A 385 -38.79 -13.52 -1.36
N VAL A 386 -38.46 -12.46 -2.16
CA VAL A 386 -39.32 -11.53 -2.97
C VAL A 386 -39.98 -10.34 -2.22
N PRO A 387 -40.30 -9.14 -2.81
CA PRO A 387 -40.12 -8.56 -4.17
C PRO A 387 -39.47 -7.14 -4.25
N GLU A 388 -39.15 -6.77 -5.49
CA GLU A 388 -38.78 -5.45 -6.04
C GLU A 388 -39.97 -4.46 -6.14
N LEU A 389 -39.70 -3.15 -5.99
CA LEU A 389 -40.52 -2.04 -6.53
C LEU A 389 -39.68 -0.75 -6.68
N GLU A 390 -39.77 -0.17 -7.87
CA GLU A 390 -38.96 0.91 -8.46
C GLU A 390 -39.42 2.35 -8.16
N GLN A 391 -38.61 3.31 -8.66
CA GLN A 391 -38.88 4.71 -9.11
C GLN A 391 -38.50 5.84 -8.12
N GLN A 392 -37.83 6.95 -8.48
CA GLN A 392 -37.43 7.53 -9.79
C GLN A 392 -36.38 8.65 -9.56
N GLN A 393 -35.58 8.95 -10.59
CA GLN A 393 -34.42 9.87 -10.64
C GLN A 393 -34.78 11.37 -10.77
N GLN A 394 -33.81 12.25 -10.45
CA GLN A 394 -33.48 13.45 -11.26
C GLN A 394 -32.04 13.97 -10.99
N GLN A 395 -31.25 14.14 -12.06
CA GLN A 395 -29.80 14.43 -12.15
C GLN A 395 -29.51 15.96 -12.08
N GLN A 396 -28.29 16.51 -11.83
CA GLN A 396 -26.95 16.29 -12.43
C GLN A 396 -25.86 17.21 -11.74
N PRO A 397 -24.54 17.20 -12.08
CA PRO A 397 -23.46 16.31 -11.58
C PRO A 397 -22.23 17.02 -10.92
N PRO A 398 -21.32 16.27 -10.25
CA PRO A 398 -19.89 16.59 -10.15
C PRO A 398 -18.97 15.49 -10.76
N PRO A 399 -17.67 15.76 -10.98
CA PRO A 399 -16.84 15.10 -11.99
C PRO A 399 -16.26 13.73 -11.59
N SER A 400 -16.47 12.76 -12.49
CA SER A 400 -15.78 11.48 -12.74
C SER A 400 -14.99 10.83 -11.59
N THR A 401 -15.71 10.15 -10.70
CA THR A 401 -15.26 8.90 -10.09
C THR A 401 -15.51 7.78 -11.11
N ILE A 402 -14.47 7.06 -11.53
CA ILE A 402 -14.65 5.80 -12.26
C ILE A 402 -15.52 4.91 -11.38
N SER A 403 -16.68 4.47 -11.88
CA SER A 403 -17.55 3.58 -11.12
C SER A 403 -16.80 2.28 -10.84
N ASP A 404 -16.99 1.65 -9.68
CA ASP A 404 -16.42 0.32 -9.39
C ASP A 404 -16.78 -0.71 -10.50
N ASN A 405 -17.91 -0.49 -11.19
CA ASN A 405 -18.33 -1.26 -12.36
C ASN A 405 -17.49 -0.98 -13.62
N ASP A 406 -17.02 0.26 -13.81
CA ASP A 406 -16.18 0.63 -14.96
C ASP A 406 -14.82 -0.06 -14.88
N PHE A 407 -14.23 -0.11 -13.68
CA PHE A 407 -12.98 -0.84 -13.46
C PHE A 407 -13.14 -2.34 -13.76
N LEU A 408 -14.18 -2.97 -13.20
CA LEU A 408 -14.42 -4.40 -13.44
C LEU A 408 -14.71 -4.67 -14.93
N LYS A 409 -15.42 -3.78 -15.63
CA LYS A 409 -15.65 -3.86 -17.08
C LYS A 409 -14.35 -3.77 -17.87
N ARG A 410 -13.47 -2.80 -17.57
CA ARG A 410 -12.17 -2.67 -18.25
C ARG A 410 -11.24 -3.86 -17.98
N PHE A 411 -11.26 -4.39 -16.75
CA PHE A 411 -10.53 -5.61 -16.41
C PHE A 411 -11.03 -6.82 -17.20
N LEU A 412 -12.33 -7.13 -17.16
CA LEU A 412 -12.89 -8.32 -17.80
C LEU A 412 -12.88 -8.26 -19.33
N THR A 413 -12.93 -7.07 -19.91
CA THR A 413 -12.73 -6.88 -21.37
C THR A 413 -11.25 -6.96 -21.78
N GLY A 414 -10.33 -7.08 -20.81
CA GLY A 414 -8.89 -7.10 -21.04
C GLY A 414 -8.34 -5.76 -21.53
N GLN A 415 -9.08 -4.65 -21.36
CA GLN A 415 -8.60 -3.29 -21.63
C GLN A 415 -7.61 -2.80 -20.58
N GLU A 416 -7.77 -3.27 -19.34
CA GLU A 416 -6.90 -2.94 -18.22
C GLU A 416 -6.36 -4.22 -17.59
N CYS A 417 -5.05 -4.27 -17.39
CA CYS A 417 -4.38 -5.38 -16.73
C CYS A 417 -4.08 -5.00 -15.29
N LEU A 418 -4.14 -5.97 -14.37
CA LEU A 418 -3.79 -5.73 -12.98
C LEU A 418 -2.33 -6.09 -12.79
N SER A 419 -1.56 -5.15 -12.23
CA SER A 419 -0.17 -5.37 -11.84
C SER A 419 0.01 -5.09 -10.36
N SER A 420 0.58 -6.04 -9.63
CA SER A 420 0.89 -5.90 -8.21
C SER A 420 2.02 -6.86 -7.84
N GLY A 421 2.61 -6.68 -6.68
CA GLY A 421 3.72 -7.49 -6.21
C GLY A 421 4.57 -6.73 -5.20
N SER A 422 5.24 -7.48 -4.33
CA SER A 422 6.12 -6.95 -3.29
C SER A 422 7.49 -7.63 -3.41
N GLY A 423 8.56 -6.84 -3.29
CA GLY A 423 9.92 -7.34 -3.41
C GLY A 423 10.46 -7.33 -4.85
N TRP A 424 11.32 -8.28 -5.19
CA TRP A 424 11.99 -8.35 -6.50
C TRP A 424 11.01 -8.64 -7.64
N TRP A 425 10.11 -9.62 -7.46
CA TRP A 425 9.13 -9.98 -8.50
C TRP A 425 7.85 -9.16 -8.41
N LYS A 426 7.38 -8.68 -9.56
CA LYS A 426 6.05 -8.15 -9.80
C LYS A 426 5.28 -9.10 -10.71
N TYR A 427 3.96 -9.07 -10.62
CA TYR A 427 3.07 -9.93 -11.39
C TYR A 427 2.07 -9.09 -12.14
N GLU A 428 1.68 -9.54 -13.32
CA GLU A 428 0.64 -8.89 -14.13
C GLU A 428 -0.34 -9.96 -14.63
N ILE A 429 -1.62 -9.65 -14.54
CA ILE A 429 -2.71 -10.46 -15.08
C ILE A 429 -3.59 -9.59 -15.97
N CYS A 430 -3.64 -9.95 -17.24
CA CYS A 430 -4.60 -9.42 -18.20
C CYS A 430 -5.69 -10.48 -18.39
N TYR A 431 -6.89 -10.22 -17.86
CA TYR A 431 -7.99 -11.18 -17.95
C TYR A 431 -8.27 -11.57 -19.40
N GLY A 432 -8.38 -12.88 -19.64
CA GLY A 432 -8.64 -13.42 -20.98
C GLY A 432 -7.47 -13.31 -21.96
N LYS A 433 -6.27 -12.93 -21.49
CA LYS A 433 -5.07 -12.77 -22.32
C LYS A 433 -3.89 -13.55 -21.78
N HIS A 434 -3.22 -13.04 -20.74
CA HIS A 434 -1.97 -13.62 -20.24
C HIS A 434 -1.72 -13.31 -18.77
N ALA A 435 -0.87 -14.13 -18.18
CA ALA A 435 -0.28 -13.93 -16.85
C ALA A 435 1.24 -13.93 -16.99
N LEU A 436 1.91 -12.94 -16.38
CA LEU A 436 3.36 -12.83 -16.40
C LEU A 436 3.93 -12.49 -15.02
N GLN A 437 5.19 -12.87 -14.81
CA GLN A 437 6.03 -12.29 -13.76
C GLN A 437 7.06 -11.39 -14.42
N PHE A 438 7.45 -10.31 -13.75
CA PHE A 438 8.47 -9.41 -14.24
C PHE A 438 9.23 -8.71 -13.12
N HIS A 439 10.42 -8.23 -13.44
CA HIS A 439 11.21 -7.35 -12.61
C HIS A 439 11.69 -6.17 -13.45
N ASP A 440 11.68 -4.97 -12.86
CA ASP A 440 12.19 -3.75 -13.50
C ASP A 440 13.48 -3.35 -12.80
N GLU A 441 14.60 -3.40 -13.51
CA GLU A 441 15.89 -2.89 -13.04
C GLU A 441 16.19 -1.61 -13.84
N GLY A 442 15.86 -0.45 -13.27
CA GLY A 442 15.96 0.84 -13.98
C GLY A 442 14.98 0.94 -15.15
N GLN A 443 15.48 0.97 -16.39
CA GLN A 443 14.66 0.99 -17.62
C GLN A 443 14.52 -0.39 -18.28
N THR A 444 15.22 -1.42 -17.79
CA THR A 444 15.17 -2.76 -18.36
C THR A 444 14.15 -3.63 -17.61
N ARG A 445 13.18 -4.18 -18.36
CA ARG A 445 12.16 -5.11 -17.83
C ARG A 445 12.52 -6.54 -18.24
N THR A 446 12.71 -7.40 -17.25
CA THR A 446 12.83 -8.85 -17.45
C THR A 446 11.46 -9.46 -17.19
N SER A 447 10.86 -10.12 -18.18
CA SER A 447 9.53 -10.75 -18.06
C SER A 447 9.59 -12.23 -18.38
N VAL A 448 8.85 -13.03 -17.61
CA VAL A 448 8.60 -14.45 -17.88
C VAL A 448 7.10 -14.66 -18.04
N LEU A 449 6.69 -15.21 -19.17
CA LEU A 449 5.31 -15.56 -19.45
C LEU A 449 4.95 -16.84 -18.71
N LEU A 450 3.98 -16.76 -17.79
CA LEU A 450 3.53 -17.90 -16.99
C LEU A 450 2.45 -18.70 -17.71
N GLY A 451 1.65 -18.04 -18.55
CA GLY A 451 0.65 -18.68 -19.38
C GLY A 451 -0.23 -17.70 -20.14
N THR A 452 -0.92 -18.22 -21.15
CA THR A 452 -1.91 -17.53 -21.98
C THR A 452 -3.28 -18.15 -21.80
N TRP A 453 -4.32 -17.33 -21.97
CA TRP A 453 -5.71 -17.77 -21.84
C TRP A 453 -6.16 -18.54 -23.07
N ASP A 454 -6.75 -19.70 -22.85
CA ASP A 454 -7.40 -20.52 -23.88
C ASP A 454 -8.64 -21.16 -23.23
N ARG A 455 -9.82 -20.81 -23.75
CA ARG A 455 -11.10 -21.20 -23.16
C ARG A 455 -11.29 -22.71 -23.17
N ASP A 456 -10.93 -23.37 -24.27
CA ASP A 456 -11.18 -24.80 -24.43
C ASP A 456 -10.23 -25.59 -23.54
N LYS A 457 -8.95 -25.19 -23.47
CA LYS A 457 -7.98 -25.79 -22.54
C LYS A 457 -8.34 -25.58 -21.07
N HIS A 458 -8.91 -24.42 -20.73
CA HIS A 458 -9.42 -24.17 -19.37
C HIS A 458 -10.58 -25.11 -19.02
N ILE A 459 -11.53 -25.30 -19.94
CA ILE A 459 -12.67 -26.22 -19.75
C ILE A 459 -12.18 -27.66 -19.59
N GLU A 460 -11.27 -28.12 -20.45
CA GLU A 460 -10.63 -29.44 -20.33
C GLU A 460 -9.96 -29.62 -18.96
N TRP A 461 -9.22 -28.61 -18.50
CA TRP A 461 -8.56 -28.63 -17.20
C TRP A 461 -9.57 -28.67 -16.04
N ILE A 462 -10.64 -27.88 -16.06
CA ILE A 462 -11.69 -27.94 -15.03
C ILE A 462 -12.39 -29.31 -15.01
N ASN A 463 -12.65 -29.91 -16.17
CA ASN A 463 -13.24 -31.25 -16.24
C ASN A 463 -12.34 -32.32 -15.63
N ALA A 464 -11.03 -32.18 -15.78
CA ALA A 464 -10.04 -33.05 -15.14
C ALA A 464 -9.84 -32.75 -13.63
N ASN A 465 -10.21 -31.54 -13.17
CA ASN A 465 -10.04 -31.06 -11.80
C ASN A 465 -11.39 -30.63 -11.20
N GLN A 466 -12.32 -31.59 -11.07
CA GLN A 466 -13.72 -31.33 -10.69
C GLN A 466 -13.87 -30.58 -9.36
N GLU A 467 -12.90 -30.69 -8.46
CA GLU A 467 -12.86 -29.96 -7.19
C GLU A 467 -12.76 -28.44 -7.35
N LYS A 468 -12.21 -27.97 -8.48
CA LYS A 468 -12.04 -26.55 -8.84
C LYS A 468 -13.24 -25.96 -9.59
N ARG A 469 -14.21 -26.80 -9.97
CA ARG A 469 -15.44 -26.38 -10.63
C ARG A 469 -16.22 -25.37 -9.76
N SER A 470 -16.71 -24.31 -10.38
CA SER A 470 -17.51 -23.29 -9.68
C SER A 470 -18.84 -23.91 -9.24
N ASN A 471 -19.13 -23.88 -7.93
CA ASN A 471 -20.37 -24.45 -7.40
C ASN A 471 -21.09 -23.41 -6.53
N LYS A 472 -22.22 -22.92 -7.03
CA LYS A 472 -23.09 -21.94 -6.36
C LYS A 472 -23.60 -22.39 -4.98
N ASN A 473 -23.52 -23.69 -4.67
CA ASN A 473 -23.97 -24.29 -3.41
C ASN A 473 -22.84 -24.52 -2.39
N LYS A 474 -21.56 -24.25 -2.71
CA LYS A 474 -20.46 -24.33 -1.75
C LYS A 474 -20.42 -23.06 -0.89
N LYS A 475 -21.15 -23.07 0.24
CA LYS A 475 -21.01 -22.03 1.28
C LYS A 475 -19.52 -21.88 1.67
N GLY A 476 -18.92 -20.73 1.35
CA GLY A 476 -17.53 -20.39 1.72
C GLY A 476 -16.51 -20.37 0.57
N GLN A 477 -16.89 -20.63 -0.69
CA GLN A 477 -15.96 -20.42 -1.81
C GLN A 477 -15.78 -18.93 -2.09
N GLN A 478 -14.59 -18.41 -1.77
CA GLN A 478 -14.24 -16.98 -1.92
C GLN A 478 -13.41 -16.69 -3.18
N TYR A 479 -13.25 -17.64 -4.09
CA TYR A 479 -12.45 -17.45 -5.30
C TYR A 479 -12.92 -18.30 -6.48
N ILE A 480 -12.58 -17.85 -7.69
CA ILE A 480 -12.64 -18.65 -8.92
C ILE A 480 -11.23 -19.00 -9.41
N SER A 481 -11.10 -20.15 -10.05
CA SER A 481 -9.84 -20.63 -10.63
C SER A 481 -9.91 -20.55 -12.15
N MET A 482 -8.89 -19.96 -12.77
CA MET A 482 -8.75 -19.87 -14.22
C MET A 482 -7.39 -20.42 -14.66
N TYR A 483 -7.38 -21.30 -15.64
CA TYR A 483 -6.18 -21.97 -16.12
C TYR A 483 -5.60 -21.27 -17.34
N TYR A 484 -4.33 -20.89 -17.26
CA TYR A 484 -3.54 -20.29 -18.33
C TYR A 484 -2.37 -21.21 -18.67
N THR A 485 -2.11 -21.40 -19.95
CA THR A 485 -1.14 -22.39 -20.45
C THR A 485 -0.33 -21.86 -21.63
N GLY A 486 0.70 -22.59 -22.06
CA GLY A 486 1.56 -22.15 -23.16
C GLY A 486 2.45 -20.97 -22.80
N GLY A 487 2.91 -20.90 -21.55
CA GLY A 487 3.92 -19.91 -21.13
C GLY A 487 5.30 -20.20 -21.70
N ASP A 488 6.29 -19.42 -21.28
CA ASP A 488 7.67 -19.58 -21.73
C ASP A 488 8.18 -20.99 -21.42
N MET A 489 9.07 -21.51 -22.28
CA MET A 489 9.67 -22.83 -22.10
C MET A 489 10.50 -22.88 -20.81
N CYS A 490 10.17 -23.83 -19.95
CA CYS A 490 10.91 -24.08 -18.73
C CYS A 490 12.21 -24.83 -19.04
N GLU A 491 13.36 -24.29 -18.66
CA GLU A 491 14.67 -24.91 -18.91
C GLU A 491 14.85 -26.24 -18.15
N LEU A 492 14.18 -26.38 -17.00
CA LEU A 492 14.31 -27.55 -16.12
C LEU A 492 13.47 -28.74 -16.58
N THR A 493 12.24 -28.48 -17.03
CA THR A 493 11.29 -29.54 -17.43
C THR A 493 11.18 -29.69 -18.95
N ASN A 494 11.70 -28.72 -19.70
CA ASN A 494 11.53 -28.59 -21.14
C ASN A 494 10.05 -28.58 -21.58
N GLN A 495 9.16 -28.13 -20.71
CA GLN A 495 7.73 -27.95 -20.97
C GLN A 495 7.36 -26.46 -20.87
N PRO A 496 6.32 -26.00 -21.58
CA PRO A 496 5.77 -24.67 -21.39
C PRO A 496 5.29 -24.47 -19.95
N ARG A 497 5.55 -23.29 -19.38
CA ARG A 497 5.01 -22.90 -18.07
C ARG A 497 3.47 -22.85 -18.12
N VAL A 498 2.86 -23.13 -16.97
CA VAL A 498 1.40 -23.08 -16.79
C VAL A 498 1.06 -22.39 -15.47
N VAL A 499 -0.10 -21.73 -15.39
CA VAL A 499 -0.52 -21.04 -14.16
C VAL A 499 -2.02 -21.15 -13.93
N GLU A 500 -2.39 -21.47 -12.69
CA GLU A 500 -3.75 -21.30 -12.16
C GLU A 500 -3.88 -19.90 -11.55
N VAL A 501 -4.69 -19.05 -12.16
CA VAL A 501 -5.03 -17.72 -11.63
C VAL A 501 -6.24 -17.85 -10.71
N LYS A 502 -6.09 -17.50 -9.44
CA LYS A 502 -7.17 -17.48 -8.45
C LYS A 502 -7.64 -16.05 -8.21
N LEU A 503 -8.81 -15.69 -8.73
CA LEU A 503 -9.44 -14.40 -8.43
C LEU A 503 -10.27 -14.54 -7.15
N LYS A 504 -9.83 -13.88 -6.07
CA LYS A 504 -10.37 -14.03 -4.72
C LYS A 504 -11.00 -12.75 -4.21
N CYS A 505 -12.24 -12.88 -3.73
CA CYS A 505 -12.95 -11.85 -2.99
C CYS A 505 -12.38 -11.72 -1.58
N VAL A 506 -12.05 -10.50 -1.19
CA VAL A 506 -11.64 -10.16 0.18
C VAL A 506 -12.48 -8.99 0.68
N THR A 507 -13.12 -9.14 1.84
CA THR A 507 -13.82 -8.04 2.51
C THR A 507 -12.83 -7.27 3.37
N ARG A 508 -12.51 -6.04 2.99
CA ARG A 508 -11.67 -5.13 3.80
C ARG A 508 -12.53 -4.04 4.45
N LYS A 509 -12.06 -3.49 5.57
CA LYS A 509 -12.76 -2.42 6.32
C LYS A 509 -12.54 -1.02 5.71
N ASP A 510 -11.57 -0.90 4.81
CA ASP A 510 -11.27 0.28 4.01
C ASP A 510 -11.83 0.11 2.59
N ASN A 511 -12.41 1.17 2.02
CA ASN A 511 -12.88 1.22 0.61
C ASN A 511 -11.70 1.27 -0.39
N SER A 512 -10.60 0.60 -0.09
CA SER A 512 -9.40 0.63 -0.90
C SER A 512 -9.54 -0.34 -2.08
N GLN A 513 -9.41 0.18 -3.30
CA GLN A 513 -9.39 -0.60 -4.54
C GLN A 513 -8.04 -1.33 -4.77
N LEU A 514 -7.15 -1.37 -3.76
CA LEU A 514 -5.83 -1.99 -3.84
C LEU A 514 -5.92 -3.49 -4.18
N VAL A 515 -5.32 -3.87 -5.32
CA VAL A 515 -5.12 -5.27 -5.73
C VAL A 515 -3.88 -5.83 -5.03
N THR A 516 -4.04 -6.98 -4.35
CA THR A 516 -2.91 -7.73 -3.78
C THR A 516 -2.67 -9.00 -4.59
N MET A 517 -1.42 -9.25 -4.99
CA MET A 517 -1.04 -10.42 -5.79
C MET A 517 0.09 -11.21 -5.14
N TYR A 518 0.05 -12.53 -5.25
CA TYR A 518 1.11 -13.44 -4.84
C TYR A 518 1.22 -14.62 -5.80
N LEU A 519 2.42 -15.16 -5.95
CA LEU A 519 2.70 -16.30 -6.82
C LEU A 519 3.26 -17.46 -5.98
N ILE A 520 2.76 -18.66 -6.23
CA ILE A 520 3.24 -19.91 -5.62
C ILE A 520 3.63 -20.87 -6.74
N GLU A 521 4.75 -21.56 -6.63
CA GLU A 521 5.19 -22.61 -7.56
C GLU A 521 5.03 -23.99 -6.89
N PRO A 522 3.82 -24.59 -6.88
CA PRO A 522 3.59 -25.90 -6.25
C PRO A 522 4.35 -27.05 -6.92
N GLN A 523 4.68 -26.91 -8.21
CA GLN A 523 5.50 -27.84 -8.97
C GLN A 523 6.38 -27.04 -9.92
N THR A 524 7.56 -27.55 -10.26
CA THR A 524 8.50 -26.86 -11.15
C THR A 524 7.81 -26.41 -12.43
N CYS A 525 7.84 -25.10 -12.69
CA CYS A 525 7.24 -24.43 -13.84
C CYS A 525 5.70 -24.54 -13.96
N SER A 526 5.03 -24.84 -12.85
CA SER A 526 3.58 -24.78 -12.70
C SER A 526 3.23 -23.90 -11.51
N TYR A 527 2.46 -22.85 -11.75
CA TYR A 527 2.25 -21.77 -10.79
C TYR A 527 0.79 -21.64 -10.34
N ILE A 528 0.58 -20.97 -9.21
CA ILE A 528 -0.69 -20.45 -8.74
C ILE A 528 -0.52 -18.96 -8.49
N LEU A 529 -1.25 -18.13 -9.25
CA LEU A 529 -1.27 -16.67 -9.08
C LEU A 529 -2.54 -16.28 -8.32
N GLY A 530 -2.41 -15.90 -7.05
CA GLY A 530 -3.51 -15.36 -6.26
C GLY A 530 -3.69 -13.87 -6.52
N VAL A 531 -4.91 -13.45 -6.82
CA VAL A 531 -5.28 -12.05 -7.06
C VAL A 531 -6.45 -11.72 -6.14
N GLU A 532 -6.19 -10.86 -5.15
CA GLU A 532 -7.18 -10.49 -4.14
C GLU A 532 -7.69 -9.07 -4.39
N ASN A 533 -9.01 -8.93 -4.54
CA ASN A 533 -9.66 -7.62 -4.66
C ASN A 533 -11.11 -7.69 -4.13
N PRO A 534 -11.59 -6.70 -3.33
CA PRO A 534 -12.99 -6.64 -2.90
C PRO A 534 -14.03 -6.63 -4.03
N LEU A 535 -13.68 -6.11 -5.20
CA LEU A 535 -14.57 -6.06 -6.38
C LEU A 535 -14.82 -7.44 -6.99
N PHE A 536 -14.03 -8.46 -6.65
CA PHE A 536 -14.24 -9.83 -7.14
C PHE A 536 -15.40 -10.54 -6.44
N CYS A 537 -15.96 -9.99 -5.36
CA CYS A 537 -17.10 -10.61 -4.68
C CYS A 537 -18.30 -10.74 -5.60
N ASN A 538 -18.66 -9.69 -6.34
CA ASN A 538 -19.74 -9.72 -7.34
C ASN A 538 -19.41 -10.63 -8.54
N LEU A 539 -18.13 -10.71 -8.90
CA LEU A 539 -17.67 -11.54 -10.00
C LEU A 539 -17.86 -13.03 -9.73
N ILE A 540 -17.56 -13.48 -8.52
CA ILE A 540 -17.64 -14.91 -8.14
C ILE A 540 -19.09 -15.42 -8.23
N ASP A 541 -20.05 -14.59 -7.81
CA ASP A 541 -21.48 -14.94 -7.82
C ASP A 541 -22.04 -15.07 -9.26
N ASN A 542 -21.39 -14.44 -10.23
CA ASN A 542 -21.83 -14.36 -11.63
C ASN A 542 -20.90 -15.12 -12.59
N THR A 543 -20.43 -16.30 -12.18
CA THR A 543 -19.68 -17.22 -13.05
C THR A 543 -20.54 -18.38 -13.56
N ASP A 544 -20.15 -18.94 -14.71
CA ASP A 544 -20.64 -20.22 -15.19
C ASP A 544 -20.07 -21.39 -14.38
N GLU A 545 -20.47 -22.62 -14.71
CA GLU A 545 -19.99 -23.81 -14.01
C GLU A 545 -18.49 -24.06 -14.16
N TYR A 546 -17.84 -23.48 -15.16
CA TYR A 546 -16.41 -23.55 -15.39
C TYR A 546 -15.64 -22.42 -14.70
N GLY A 547 -16.33 -21.57 -13.91
CA GLY A 547 -15.71 -20.44 -13.23
C GLY A 547 -15.38 -19.29 -14.17
N ILE A 548 -16.01 -19.21 -15.34
CA ILE A 548 -15.86 -18.09 -16.29
C ILE A 548 -16.94 -17.04 -16.00
N PRO A 549 -16.57 -15.80 -15.66
CA PRO A 549 -17.49 -14.67 -15.52
C PRO A 549 -18.42 -14.46 -16.72
N ASP A 550 -19.72 -14.40 -16.46
CA ASP A 550 -20.75 -14.05 -17.44
C ASP A 550 -20.86 -12.52 -17.54
N GLN A 551 -20.16 -11.96 -18.54
CA GLN A 551 -20.09 -10.51 -18.72
C GLN A 551 -21.46 -9.88 -19.04
N GLU A 552 -22.34 -10.60 -19.75
CA GLU A 552 -23.68 -10.10 -20.06
C GLU A 552 -24.50 -9.96 -18.78
N LYS A 553 -24.48 -10.96 -17.89
CA LYS A 553 -25.18 -10.88 -16.59
C LYS A 553 -24.56 -9.86 -15.64
N LEU A 554 -23.24 -9.72 -15.63
CA LEU A 554 -22.51 -8.77 -14.79
C LEU A 554 -22.82 -7.31 -15.16
N PHE A 555 -23.11 -7.02 -16.44
CA PHE A 555 -23.33 -5.65 -16.93
C PHE A 555 -24.75 -5.37 -17.43
N ALA A 556 -25.68 -6.33 -17.39
CA ALA A 556 -27.08 -6.16 -17.80
C ALA A 556 -27.83 -5.06 -17.03
N HIS A 557 -27.37 -4.69 -15.82
CA HIS A 557 -27.95 -3.59 -15.04
C HIS A 557 -27.37 -2.19 -15.33
N VAL A 558 -26.43 -2.05 -16.28
CA VAL A 558 -25.75 -0.77 -16.58
C VAL A 558 -26.23 -0.13 -17.88
N GLU A 559 -26.82 -0.88 -18.81
CA GLU A 559 -27.22 -0.36 -20.14
C GLU A 559 -28.75 -0.13 -20.28
N GLY A 560 -29.50 -0.23 -19.17
CA GLY A 560 -30.96 -0.07 -19.14
C GLY A 560 -31.52 1.08 -18.29
N GLN A 561 -30.70 2.03 -17.83
CA GLN A 561 -31.14 3.20 -17.05
C GLN A 561 -30.64 4.53 -17.59
#